data_AF-A0A445N2Q0-F1
#
_entry.id   AF-A0A445N2Q0-F1
#
_cell.length_a   1.000
_cell.length_b   1.000
_cell.length_c   1.000
_cell.angle_alpha   90.00
_cell.angle_beta   90.00
_cell.angle_gamma   90.00
#
_symmetry.space_group_name_H-M   'P 1'
#
loop_
_entity.id
_entity.type
_entity.pdbx_description
1 polymer ?
#
loop_
_entity_poly.entity_id
_entity_poly.type
_entity_poly.pdbx_seq_one_letter_code
_entity_poly.pdbx_strand_id
1 'polypeptide(L)'
;MHSFGIKKEKSLNRLAFEKSPYLLQHSENPVDWRPWGAEAFSKAKTENKPVFLSIGYATCHWCHVMAHESFEDDEVALILNKNFVAIKVDREERPDIDILYMSVCQAMTGRGGWPLSVFMTPEAKPFYAGTYFPKTGRLGLSGFVDVLRQIISLWENDRGRLLDASDKIINYINMAKDSEKSVFPVGIDILKECSRLLKESYDPLNGGFGSAPKFPTPHQLTFLMRWYKRSRDQDCMNMVERTFDAMRSGGIFDQIGFGFHRYSVDEKWLVPHFEKMLYDQALLAMAYTEAFQLTGKKRFGDTAKEIFTYVLRDMQSPDGGFYSAEDADSEGREGLFYVWTPNEIKAHLGAELGELVCRFYGISEEGNFEDGLSIAHLPLMPEEFAASEGVEILEFEKTLENVRSRLFEERNKRVHPLKDDKILTSWNGLMIAALARGCQVFDKKAYADAAAKASEFILKKMKEKDGRLLRRYRQQEAAFPGYLDDYAFFVWGLIELYEATLNGGWLREAIGLNEDMIDIFWDEKDSGFYFTGKGNEELITRIKEIYDGAIPSGNSVAALNLLRLGRMNGDAGLEKKAERLIQAFSGKLVSYPPGYTQMLTALDLMLFEGLKNEQA
;
A
#
# COMPACT_ATOMS: atom_id res chain seq x y z
N MET A 1 38.76 33.60 9.14
CA MET A 1 38.81 32.40 9.99
C MET A 1 37.70 31.47 9.53
N HIS A 2 38.02 30.54 8.63
CA HIS A 2 37.08 29.51 8.22
C HIS A 2 37.05 28.44 9.31
N SER A 3 35.90 28.34 9.98
CA SER A 3 35.58 27.22 10.87
C SER A 3 35.47 25.96 10.01
N PHE A 4 36.51 25.12 10.06
CA PHE A 4 36.41 23.74 9.62
C PHE A 4 35.47 23.03 10.59
N GLY A 5 34.23 22.81 10.15
CA GLY A 5 33.29 21.96 10.86
C GLY A 5 33.88 20.56 10.97
N ILE A 6 34.27 20.18 12.18
CA ILE A 6 34.64 18.81 12.52
C ILE A 6 33.38 17.97 12.23
N LYS A 7 33.41 17.13 11.18
CA LYS A 7 32.42 16.06 11.03
C LYS A 7 32.55 15.17 12.27
N LYS A 8 31.59 15.27 13.19
CA LYS A 8 31.42 14.36 14.33
C LYS A 8 31.39 12.95 13.72
N GLU A 9 32.33 12.07 14.07
CA GLU A 9 32.24 10.64 13.70
C GLU A 9 30.92 10.13 14.28
N LYS A 10 29.92 9.92 13.43
CA LYS A 10 28.64 9.39 13.86
C LYS A 10 28.84 7.92 14.24
N SER A 11 28.57 7.58 15.49
CA SER A 11 28.59 6.19 15.94
C SER A 11 27.40 5.44 15.35
N LEU A 12 27.64 4.29 14.72
CA LEU A 12 26.58 3.43 14.21
C LEU A 12 25.84 2.75 15.38
N ASN A 13 24.51 2.76 15.33
CA ASN A 13 23.67 1.95 16.21
C ASN A 13 23.44 0.55 15.59
N ARG A 14 22.58 -0.27 16.23
CA ARG A 14 22.40 -1.68 15.83
C ARG A 14 21.69 -1.85 14.49
N LEU A 15 20.99 -0.83 14.00
CA LEU A 15 20.33 -0.90 12.70
C LEU A 15 21.32 -0.98 11.53
N ALA A 16 22.61 -0.69 11.75
CA ALA A 16 23.66 -0.83 10.73
C ALA A 16 23.85 -2.28 10.23
N PHE A 17 23.33 -3.27 10.96
CA PHE A 17 23.39 -4.69 10.60
C PHE A 17 22.12 -5.19 9.91
N GLU A 18 21.10 -4.34 9.77
CA GLU A 18 19.84 -4.70 9.14
C GLU A 18 19.91 -4.64 7.62
N LYS A 19 18.94 -5.27 6.95
CA LYS A 19 18.82 -5.22 5.49
C LYS A 19 17.74 -4.26 5.00
N SER A 20 16.78 -3.88 5.83
CA SER A 20 15.76 -2.90 5.44
C SER A 20 16.41 -1.54 5.10
N PRO A 21 16.13 -0.95 3.92
CA PRO A 21 16.50 0.42 3.61
C PRO A 21 16.03 1.41 4.67
N TYR A 22 14.80 1.25 5.18
CA TYR A 22 14.25 2.09 6.25
C TYR A 22 15.08 2.04 7.53
N LEU A 23 15.44 0.84 7.99
CA LEU A 23 16.23 0.70 9.21
C LEU A 23 17.66 1.25 9.02
N LEU A 24 18.27 0.98 7.86
CA LEU A 24 19.61 1.46 7.53
C LEU A 24 19.69 3.00 7.47
N GLN A 25 18.66 3.68 6.96
CA GLN A 25 18.57 5.16 6.96
C GLN A 25 18.69 5.75 8.38
N HIS A 26 18.33 5.00 9.42
CA HIS A 26 18.39 5.45 10.81
C HIS A 26 19.60 4.91 11.61
N SER A 27 20.53 4.23 10.94
CA SER A 27 21.68 3.59 11.59
C SER A 27 22.70 4.59 12.18
N GLU A 28 22.70 5.83 11.68
CA GLU A 28 23.57 6.91 12.16
C GLU A 28 22.89 7.87 13.14
N ASN A 29 21.61 7.64 13.47
CA ASN A 29 20.89 8.50 14.41
C ASN A 29 21.51 8.40 15.81
N PRO A 30 21.56 9.49 16.59
CA PRO A 30 22.07 9.49 17.96
C PRO A 30 21.21 8.66 18.94
N VAL A 31 19.96 8.35 18.59
CA VAL A 31 19.14 7.37 19.31
C VAL A 31 19.76 5.97 19.18
N ASP A 32 19.93 5.24 20.28
CA ASP A 32 20.42 3.84 20.33
C ASP A 32 19.33 2.88 19.84
N TRP A 33 18.99 2.98 18.56
CA TRP A 33 17.97 2.18 17.94
C TRP A 33 18.35 0.70 17.93
N ARG A 34 17.32 -0.13 18.12
CA ARG A 34 17.37 -1.59 18.03
C ARG A 34 16.33 -2.08 17.04
N PRO A 35 16.63 -3.15 16.29
CA PRO A 35 15.58 -3.89 15.60
C PRO A 35 14.64 -4.53 16.62
N TRP A 36 13.43 -4.85 16.18
CA TRP A 36 12.52 -5.67 16.99
C TRP A 36 13.10 -7.06 17.20
N GLY A 37 13.17 -7.51 18.46
CA GLY A 37 13.56 -8.87 18.77
C GLY A 37 13.86 -9.10 20.25
N ALA A 38 14.17 -10.36 20.58
CA ALA A 38 14.37 -10.82 21.95
C ALA A 38 15.48 -10.06 22.71
N GLU A 39 16.53 -9.59 22.02
CA GLU A 39 17.59 -8.80 22.65
C GLU A 39 17.05 -7.47 23.21
N ALA A 40 16.21 -6.76 22.45
CA ALA A 40 15.67 -5.46 22.84
C ALA A 40 14.73 -5.60 24.06
N PHE A 41 13.82 -6.58 24.03
CA PHE A 41 12.91 -6.83 25.15
C PHE A 41 13.62 -7.39 26.38
N SER A 42 14.63 -8.25 26.21
CA SER A 42 15.46 -8.70 27.33
C SER A 42 16.17 -7.53 28.02
N LYS A 43 16.74 -6.60 27.24
CA LYS A 43 17.33 -5.37 27.80
C LYS A 43 16.30 -4.53 28.53
N ALA A 44 15.11 -4.33 27.95
CA ALA A 44 14.03 -3.56 28.58
C ALA A 44 13.63 -4.15 29.95
N LYS A 45 13.58 -5.49 30.04
CA LYS A 45 13.32 -6.22 31.29
C LYS A 45 14.45 -6.03 32.30
N THR A 46 15.70 -6.28 31.90
CA THR A 46 16.87 -6.19 32.78
C THR A 46 17.08 -4.77 33.32
N GLU A 47 16.88 -3.75 32.49
CA GLU A 47 17.03 -2.35 32.88
C GLU A 47 15.76 -1.74 33.49
N ASN A 48 14.65 -2.49 33.50
CA ASN A 48 13.34 -2.05 33.96
C ASN A 48 12.89 -0.73 33.30
N LYS A 49 13.09 -0.62 31.99
CA LYS A 49 12.74 0.55 31.17
C LYS A 49 11.54 0.27 30.27
N PRO A 50 10.64 1.25 30.05
CA PRO A 50 9.63 1.13 29.01
C PRO A 50 10.30 1.06 27.62
N VAL A 51 9.57 0.50 26.66
CA VAL A 51 9.98 0.45 25.26
C VAL A 51 9.30 1.60 24.51
N PHE A 52 10.07 2.30 23.68
CA PHE A 52 9.55 3.19 22.65
C PHE A 52 9.70 2.50 21.29
N LEU A 53 8.57 2.16 20.66
CA LEU A 53 8.51 1.55 19.34
C LEU A 53 8.15 2.61 18.30
N SER A 54 8.97 2.73 17.26
CA SER A 54 8.71 3.54 16.08
C SER A 54 8.56 2.62 14.86
N ILE A 55 7.43 2.70 14.17
CA ILE A 55 7.14 1.93 12.96
C ILE A 55 6.99 2.87 11.76
N GLY A 56 7.63 2.53 10.65
CA GLY A 56 7.54 3.25 9.38
C GLY A 56 8.08 2.42 8.21
N TYR A 57 8.38 3.06 7.09
CA TYR A 57 8.92 2.46 5.87
C TYR A 57 9.76 3.50 5.10
N ALA A 58 10.59 3.03 4.18
CA ALA A 58 11.71 3.81 3.62
C ALA A 58 11.27 5.04 2.82
N THR A 59 10.08 4.98 2.21
CA THR A 59 9.56 6.01 1.31
C THR A 59 8.60 6.99 1.99
N CYS A 60 8.41 6.86 3.30
CA CYS A 60 7.46 7.62 4.11
C CYS A 60 7.93 9.05 4.40
N HIS A 61 7.33 10.06 3.76
CA HIS A 61 7.69 11.48 3.99
C HIS A 61 7.58 11.89 5.47
N TRP A 62 6.44 11.64 6.12
CA TRP A 62 6.26 12.01 7.54
C TRP A 62 7.21 11.28 8.49
N CYS A 63 7.71 10.10 8.08
CA CYS A 63 8.71 9.37 8.84
C CYS A 63 10.07 10.06 8.76
N HIS A 64 10.44 10.60 7.59
CA HIS A 64 11.63 11.44 7.40
C HIS A 64 11.52 12.74 8.19
N VAL A 65 10.38 13.43 8.12
CA VAL A 65 10.12 14.66 8.90
C VAL A 65 10.31 14.40 10.40
N MET A 66 9.69 13.35 10.95
CA MET A 66 9.85 13.01 12.36
C MET A 66 11.29 12.63 12.70
N ALA A 67 11.99 11.95 11.80
CA ALA A 67 13.39 11.59 12.00
C ALA A 67 14.30 12.81 12.07
N HIS A 68 14.18 13.74 11.12
CA HIS A 68 14.96 14.98 11.10
C HIS A 68 14.63 15.90 12.28
N GLU A 69 13.35 16.09 12.61
CA GLU A 69 12.97 16.98 13.70
C GLU A 69 13.30 16.41 15.09
N SER A 70 13.22 15.09 15.27
CA SER A 70 13.28 14.47 16.60
C SER A 70 14.39 13.42 16.75
N PHE A 71 14.51 12.46 15.83
CA PHE A 71 15.41 11.32 16.05
C PHE A 71 16.89 11.61 15.72
N GLU A 72 17.17 12.70 15.00
CA GLU A 72 18.52 13.20 14.73
C GLU A 72 19.01 14.22 15.77
N ASP A 73 18.11 14.64 16.66
CA ASP A 73 18.40 15.65 17.67
C ASP A 73 19.03 15.06 18.93
N ASP A 74 20.18 15.62 19.34
CA ASP A 74 20.97 15.13 20.49
C ASP A 74 20.18 15.23 21.83
N GLU A 75 19.27 16.20 22.00
CA GLU A 75 18.46 16.33 23.23
C GLU A 75 17.44 15.21 23.34
N VAL A 76 16.69 14.97 22.25
CA VAL A 76 15.70 13.89 22.18
C VAL A 76 16.37 12.54 22.35
N ALA A 77 17.51 12.31 21.69
CA ALA A 77 18.28 11.08 21.81
C ALA A 77 18.78 10.84 23.24
N LEU A 78 19.24 11.88 23.95
CA LEU A 78 19.65 11.76 25.34
C LEU A 78 18.49 11.35 26.25
N ILE A 79 17.29 11.90 26.03
CA ILE A 79 16.08 11.52 26.79
C ILE A 79 15.70 10.06 26.49
N LEU A 80 15.67 9.67 25.22
CA LEU A 80 15.32 8.31 24.80
C LEU A 80 16.32 7.29 25.33
N ASN A 81 17.61 7.45 25.07
CA ASN A 81 18.66 6.49 25.41
C ASN A 81 18.77 6.27 26.93
N LYS A 82 18.53 7.33 27.71
CA LYS A 82 18.59 7.24 29.17
C LYS A 82 17.41 6.45 29.74
N ASN A 83 16.20 6.67 29.22
CA ASN A 83 14.97 6.27 29.91
C ASN A 83 14.17 5.17 29.20
N PHE A 84 14.45 4.88 27.93
CA PHE A 84 13.70 3.94 27.12
C PHE A 84 14.64 2.92 26.46
N VAL A 85 14.09 1.78 26.07
CA VAL A 85 14.67 0.95 25.00
C VAL A 85 13.96 1.31 23.69
N ALA A 86 14.68 1.96 22.78
CA ALA A 86 14.14 2.42 21.51
C ALA A 86 14.22 1.30 20.45
N ILE A 87 13.08 0.92 19.89
CA ILE A 87 12.94 -0.11 18.86
C ILE A 87 12.40 0.55 17.59
N LYS A 88 13.02 0.21 16.45
CA LYS A 88 12.56 0.65 15.13
C LYS A 88 12.17 -0.53 14.27
N VAL A 89 11.04 -0.42 13.56
CA VAL A 89 10.47 -1.49 12.74
C VAL A 89 10.09 -0.97 11.37
N ASP A 90 10.50 -1.71 10.35
CA ASP A 90 10.01 -1.56 9.00
C ASP A 90 8.69 -2.35 8.84
N ARG A 91 7.59 -1.64 8.60
CA ARG A 91 6.27 -2.27 8.40
C ARG A 91 6.22 -3.18 7.18
N GLU A 92 7.07 -2.95 6.19
CA GLU A 92 7.08 -3.78 4.99
C GLU A 92 7.71 -5.14 5.27
N GLU A 93 8.66 -5.22 6.20
CA GLU A 93 9.25 -6.49 6.64
C GLU A 93 8.43 -7.17 7.74
N ARG A 94 7.85 -6.36 8.65
CA ARG A 94 7.08 -6.81 9.82
C ARG A 94 5.67 -6.21 9.88
N PRO A 95 4.81 -6.52 8.89
CA PRO A 95 3.43 -6.04 8.88
C PRO A 95 2.59 -6.60 10.03
N ASP A 96 3.01 -7.72 10.64
CA ASP A 96 2.37 -8.31 11.80
C ASP A 96 2.43 -7.40 13.02
N ILE A 97 3.59 -6.79 13.25
CA ILE A 97 3.81 -5.80 14.29
C ILE A 97 3.02 -4.53 13.95
N ASP A 98 3.11 -4.07 12.69
CA ASP A 98 2.40 -2.89 12.21
C ASP A 98 0.89 -2.98 12.40
N ILE A 99 0.24 -4.03 11.90
CA ILE A 99 -1.21 -4.26 12.03
C ILE A 99 -1.63 -4.28 13.50
N LEU A 100 -0.88 -4.99 14.35
CA LEU A 100 -1.17 -5.06 15.78
C LEU A 100 -1.15 -3.67 16.44
N TYR A 101 -0.06 -2.94 16.27
CA TYR A 101 0.09 -1.66 16.96
C TYR A 101 -0.64 -0.50 16.29
N MET A 102 -0.96 -0.61 15.00
CA MET A 102 -1.88 0.30 14.33
C MET A 102 -3.29 0.15 14.89
N SER A 103 -3.76 -1.09 15.12
CA SER A 103 -5.06 -1.35 15.76
C SER A 103 -5.13 -0.75 17.17
N VAL A 104 -4.02 -0.79 17.92
CA VAL A 104 -3.88 -0.12 19.21
C VAL A 104 -4.03 1.39 19.07
N CYS A 105 -3.30 2.01 18.13
CA CYS A 105 -3.36 3.45 17.89
C CYS A 105 -4.76 3.92 17.51
N GLN A 106 -5.43 3.17 16.63
CA GLN A 106 -6.80 3.45 16.22
C GLN A 106 -7.77 3.32 17.40
N ALA A 107 -7.64 2.27 18.21
CA ALA A 107 -8.46 2.08 19.41
C ALA A 107 -8.29 3.22 20.43
N MET A 108 -7.08 3.78 20.55
CA MET A 108 -6.79 4.89 21.48
C MET A 108 -7.20 6.25 20.96
N THR A 109 -6.97 6.52 19.66
CA THR A 109 -7.00 7.88 19.12
C THR A 109 -8.12 8.10 18.09
N GLY A 110 -8.81 7.03 17.68
CA GLY A 110 -9.80 7.04 16.60
C GLY A 110 -9.18 7.15 15.20
N ARG A 111 -7.86 7.28 15.08
CA ARG A 111 -7.13 7.42 13.83
C ARG A 111 -5.82 6.62 13.84
N GLY A 112 -5.23 6.45 12.66
CA GLY A 112 -3.96 5.75 12.48
C GLY A 112 -3.16 6.37 11.34
N GLY A 113 -1.91 5.95 11.21
CA GLY A 113 -1.01 6.43 10.18
C GLY A 113 0.46 6.28 10.58
N TRP A 114 1.35 6.58 9.64
CA TRP A 114 2.79 6.55 9.86
C TRP A 114 3.37 7.97 9.86
N PRO A 115 4.45 8.24 10.63
CA PRO A 115 5.14 7.31 11.53
C PRO A 115 4.26 6.92 12.71
N LEU A 116 4.33 5.66 13.13
CA LEU A 116 3.57 5.14 14.27
C LEU A 116 4.48 5.07 15.49
N SER A 117 4.06 5.74 16.56
CA SER A 117 4.81 5.93 17.80
C SER A 117 4.09 5.26 18.95
N VAL A 118 4.68 4.22 19.53
CA VAL A 118 4.04 3.42 20.59
C VAL A 118 4.94 3.28 21.80
N PHE A 119 4.36 3.44 22.98
CA PHE A 119 5.02 3.22 24.26
C PHE A 119 4.41 2.01 24.95
N MET A 120 5.28 1.10 25.39
CA MET A 120 4.88 -0.20 25.89
C MET A 120 5.76 -0.70 27.02
N THR A 121 5.27 -1.69 27.75
CA THR A 121 6.02 -2.36 28.81
C THR A 121 7.13 -3.25 28.22
N PRO A 122 8.10 -3.72 29.03
CA PRO A 122 9.09 -4.72 28.61
C PRO A 122 8.52 -6.05 28.09
N GLU A 123 7.23 -6.33 28.36
CA GLU A 123 6.46 -7.47 27.87
C GLU A 123 5.70 -7.15 26.57
N ALA A 124 6.07 -6.06 25.91
CA ALA A 124 5.46 -5.53 24.69
C ALA A 124 4.02 -5.00 24.86
N LYS A 125 3.46 -4.92 26.07
CA LYS A 125 2.09 -4.44 26.28
C LYS A 125 1.99 -2.92 26.07
N PRO A 126 1.21 -2.41 25.09
CA PRO A 126 1.14 -0.98 24.82
C PRO A 126 0.28 -0.24 25.84
N PHE A 127 0.70 0.95 26.26
CA PHE A 127 -0.08 1.83 27.15
C PHE A 127 -0.33 3.23 26.57
N TYR A 128 0.41 3.63 25.55
CA TYR A 128 0.20 4.91 24.86
C TYR A 128 0.63 4.79 23.39
N ALA A 129 -0.08 5.43 22.48
CA ALA A 129 0.24 5.43 21.06
C ALA A 129 -0.22 6.74 20.40
N GLY A 130 0.46 7.09 19.32
CA GLY A 130 0.09 8.18 18.42
C GLY A 130 0.85 8.05 17.10
N THR A 131 0.61 8.98 16.19
CA THR A 131 1.30 9.00 14.90
C THR A 131 2.52 9.93 14.97
N TYR A 132 2.43 11.07 14.30
CA TYR A 132 3.44 12.12 14.30
C TYR A 132 3.38 12.96 15.58
N PHE A 133 4.54 13.18 16.19
CA PHE A 133 4.73 14.15 17.27
C PHE A 133 5.80 15.17 16.84
N PRO A 134 5.50 16.48 16.78
CA PRO A 134 6.54 17.49 16.54
C PRO A 134 7.51 17.52 17.72
N LYS A 135 8.78 17.91 17.52
CA LYS A 135 9.76 17.96 18.62
C LYS A 135 9.24 18.74 19.83
N THR A 136 8.73 19.94 19.57
CA THR A 136 8.13 20.86 20.53
C THR A 136 6.65 21.05 20.24
N GLY A 137 5.82 21.22 21.27
CA GLY A 137 4.37 21.40 21.10
C GLY A 137 4.02 22.57 20.18
N ARG A 138 3.04 22.36 19.29
CA ARG A 138 2.52 23.37 18.35
C ARG A 138 1.02 23.17 18.16
N LEU A 139 0.24 24.26 18.16
CA LEU A 139 -1.17 24.28 17.71
C LEU A 139 -2.03 23.11 18.25
N GLY A 140 -1.98 22.85 19.56
CA GLY A 140 -2.79 21.79 20.20
C GLY A 140 -2.21 20.36 20.08
N LEU A 141 -1.08 20.18 19.39
CA LEU A 141 -0.32 18.92 19.39
C LEU A 141 0.71 18.93 20.52
N SER A 142 0.74 17.84 21.29
CA SER A 142 1.77 17.61 22.30
C SER A 142 3.15 17.45 21.64
N GLY A 143 4.16 18.12 22.20
CA GLY A 143 5.54 17.94 21.77
C GLY A 143 6.08 16.58 22.17
N PHE A 144 6.92 15.98 21.33
CA PHE A 144 7.51 14.67 21.61
C PHE A 144 8.30 14.68 22.91
N VAL A 145 9.07 15.75 23.19
CA VAL A 145 9.80 15.92 24.47
C VAL A 145 8.84 15.93 25.68
N ASP A 146 7.68 16.56 25.56
CA ASP A 146 6.70 16.63 26.65
C ASP A 146 6.06 15.26 26.90
N VAL A 147 5.73 14.54 25.82
CA VAL A 147 5.23 13.15 25.90
C VAL A 147 6.25 12.25 26.59
N LEU A 148 7.53 12.32 26.21
CA LEU A 148 8.60 11.54 26.82
C LEU A 148 8.71 11.83 28.33
N ARG A 149 8.74 13.11 28.72
CA ARG A 149 8.82 13.52 30.14
C ARG A 149 7.63 13.04 30.95
N GLN A 150 6.43 13.11 30.39
CA GLN A 150 5.22 12.64 31.07
C GLN A 150 5.26 11.12 31.29
N ILE A 151 5.69 10.35 30.29
CA ILE A 151 5.80 8.89 30.40
C ILE A 151 6.88 8.49 31.41
N ILE A 152 8.03 9.18 31.43
CA ILE A 152 9.08 8.96 32.43
C ILE A 152 8.52 9.18 33.84
N SER A 153 7.85 10.31 34.07
CA SER A 153 7.26 10.63 35.37
C SER A 153 6.24 9.58 35.82
N LEU A 154 5.39 9.08 34.91
CA LEU A 154 4.42 8.04 35.21
C LEU A 154 5.08 6.69 35.46
N TRP A 155 6.13 6.32 34.71
CA TRP A 155 6.85 5.06 34.90
C TRP A 155 7.56 5.00 36.27
N GLU A 156 8.13 6.13 36.72
CA GLU A 156 8.84 6.21 38.00
C GLU A 156 7.89 6.34 39.20
N ASN A 157 6.83 7.15 39.08
CA ASN A 157 6.01 7.55 40.23
C ASN A 157 4.61 6.93 40.27
N ASP A 158 4.06 6.45 39.14
CA ASP A 158 2.69 5.92 39.04
C ASP A 158 2.59 4.82 37.97
N ARG A 159 3.46 3.81 38.07
CA ARG A 159 3.52 2.71 37.10
C ARG A 159 2.22 1.93 37.01
N GLY A 160 1.48 1.81 38.11
CA GLY A 160 0.19 1.11 38.17
C GLY A 160 -0.79 1.64 37.12
N ARG A 161 -0.87 2.96 36.96
CA ARG A 161 -1.74 3.59 35.96
C ARG A 161 -1.41 3.19 34.52
N LEU A 162 -0.13 3.01 34.18
CA LEU A 162 0.30 2.58 32.84
C LEU A 162 -0.01 1.10 32.59
N LEU A 163 0.13 0.26 33.61
CA LEU A 163 -0.22 -1.16 33.53
C LEU A 163 -1.74 -1.35 33.39
N ASP A 164 -2.53 -0.60 34.16
CA ASP A 164 -3.99 -0.60 34.05
C ASP A 164 -4.47 -0.13 32.66
N ALA A 165 -3.81 0.89 32.11
CA ALA A 165 -4.07 1.32 30.73
C ALA A 165 -3.78 0.17 29.76
N SER A 166 -2.60 -0.47 29.89
CA SER A 166 -2.19 -1.61 29.06
C SER A 166 -3.21 -2.74 29.04
N ASP A 167 -3.66 -3.17 30.22
CA ASP A 167 -4.60 -4.28 30.33
C ASP A 167 -5.98 -3.92 29.75
N LYS A 168 -6.44 -2.67 29.91
CA LYS A 168 -7.68 -2.18 29.27
C LYS A 168 -7.60 -2.23 27.74
N ILE A 169 -6.48 -1.80 27.16
CA ILE A 169 -6.26 -1.80 25.70
C ILE A 169 -6.24 -3.23 25.16
N ILE A 170 -5.50 -4.12 25.81
CA ILE A 170 -5.41 -5.53 25.41
C ILE A 170 -6.79 -6.20 25.49
N ASN A 171 -7.54 -5.94 26.56
CA ASN A 171 -8.89 -6.47 26.69
C ASN A 171 -9.82 -5.91 25.61
N TYR A 172 -9.74 -4.62 25.28
CA TYR A 172 -10.52 -4.03 24.19
C TYR A 172 -10.21 -4.69 22.84
N ILE A 173 -8.93 -4.88 22.52
CA ILE A 173 -8.51 -5.54 21.27
C ILE A 173 -8.99 -6.98 21.21
N ASN A 174 -8.93 -7.73 22.32
CA ASN A 174 -9.44 -9.09 22.37
C ASN A 174 -10.97 -9.14 22.25
N MET A 175 -11.70 -8.23 22.91
CA MET A 175 -13.17 -8.15 22.81
C MET A 175 -13.65 -7.75 21.42
N ALA A 176 -12.92 -6.86 20.72
CA ALA A 176 -13.23 -6.48 19.34
C ALA A 176 -13.14 -7.65 18.36
N LYS A 177 -12.47 -8.76 18.72
CA LYS A 177 -12.48 -10.00 17.95
C LYS A 177 -13.79 -10.77 18.08
N ASP A 178 -14.41 -10.69 19.25
CA ASP A 178 -15.60 -11.47 19.62
C ASP A 178 -16.90 -10.66 19.43
N SER A 179 -16.81 -9.36 19.17
CA SER A 179 -17.94 -8.44 19.35
C SER A 179 -19.00 -8.48 18.25
N GLU A 180 -18.67 -8.95 17.04
CA GLU A 180 -19.63 -8.98 15.94
C GLU A 180 -20.16 -10.39 15.69
N LYS A 181 -21.42 -10.61 16.08
CA LYS A 181 -22.11 -11.86 15.81
C LYS A 181 -22.23 -12.05 14.29
N SER A 182 -21.87 -13.24 13.81
CA SER A 182 -22.09 -13.64 12.42
C SER A 182 -23.58 -13.49 12.06
N VAL A 183 -23.87 -12.76 11.00
CA VAL A 183 -25.20 -12.58 10.40
C VAL A 183 -25.20 -13.30 9.06
N PHE A 184 -25.52 -14.59 9.05
CA PHE A 184 -25.47 -15.44 7.85
C PHE A 184 -26.81 -16.20 7.67
N PRO A 185 -27.31 -16.40 6.43
CA PRO A 185 -26.68 -16.09 5.14
C PRO A 185 -26.62 -14.60 4.82
N VAL A 186 -25.48 -14.18 4.24
CA VAL A 186 -25.33 -12.86 3.62
C VAL A 186 -25.75 -12.96 2.15
N GLY A 187 -26.65 -12.10 1.72
CA GLY A 187 -27.25 -12.13 0.39
C GLY A 187 -26.91 -10.91 -0.46
N ILE A 188 -27.62 -10.81 -1.58
CA ILE A 188 -27.51 -9.72 -2.55
C ILE A 188 -27.70 -8.32 -1.94
N ASP A 189 -28.46 -8.23 -0.84
CA ASP A 189 -28.79 -6.96 -0.17
C ASP A 189 -27.55 -6.24 0.36
N ILE A 190 -26.51 -6.97 0.80
CA ILE A 190 -25.25 -6.35 1.27
C ILE A 190 -24.47 -5.74 0.11
N LEU A 191 -24.50 -6.35 -1.08
CA LEU A 191 -23.88 -5.76 -2.28
C LEU A 191 -24.61 -4.46 -2.67
N LYS A 192 -25.95 -4.47 -2.60
CA LYS A 192 -26.78 -3.27 -2.85
C LYS A 192 -26.49 -2.17 -1.83
N GLU A 193 -26.40 -2.54 -0.56
CA GLU A 193 -26.11 -1.60 0.53
C GLU A 193 -24.71 -1.01 0.40
N CYS A 194 -23.71 -1.81 0.03
CA CYS A 194 -22.37 -1.32 -0.28
C CYS A 194 -22.38 -0.27 -1.40
N SER A 195 -23.12 -0.52 -2.49
CA SER A 195 -23.26 0.46 -3.57
C SER A 195 -23.94 1.75 -3.08
N ARG A 196 -25.00 1.64 -2.28
CA ARG A 196 -25.67 2.81 -1.68
C ARG A 196 -24.71 3.66 -0.85
N LEU A 197 -23.95 3.04 0.06
CA LEU A 197 -23.00 3.74 0.92
C LEU A 197 -21.83 4.37 0.14
N LEU A 198 -21.35 3.71 -0.91
CA LEU A 198 -20.32 4.27 -1.79
C LEU A 198 -20.83 5.48 -2.59
N LYS A 199 -22.11 5.47 -3.01
CA LYS A 199 -22.73 6.65 -3.64
C LYS A 199 -22.83 7.84 -2.67
N GLU A 200 -23.07 7.58 -1.39
CA GLU A 200 -23.16 8.63 -0.37
C GLU A 200 -21.81 9.28 -0.04
N SER A 201 -20.72 8.51 -0.11
CA SER A 201 -19.36 9.04 0.13
C SER A 201 -18.65 9.57 -1.12
N TYR A 202 -19.29 9.48 -2.29
CA TYR A 202 -18.70 9.86 -3.56
C TYR A 202 -18.55 11.37 -3.72
N ASP A 203 -17.42 11.81 -4.24
CA ASP A 203 -17.17 13.19 -4.64
C ASP A 203 -17.49 13.36 -6.14
N PRO A 204 -18.66 13.94 -6.51
CA PRO A 204 -19.03 14.09 -7.91
C PRO A 204 -18.22 15.16 -8.64
N LEU A 205 -17.60 16.10 -7.92
CA LEU A 205 -16.83 17.18 -8.52
C LEU A 205 -15.48 16.65 -8.99
N ASN A 206 -14.74 15.96 -8.12
CA ASN A 206 -13.38 15.51 -8.39
C ASN A 206 -13.24 14.00 -8.63
N GLY A 207 -14.32 13.21 -8.51
CA GLY A 207 -14.26 11.75 -8.58
C GLY A 207 -13.59 11.12 -7.35
N GLY A 208 -13.83 9.84 -7.09
CA GLY A 208 -13.35 9.13 -5.89
C GLY A 208 -14.24 9.34 -4.66
N PHE A 209 -13.72 8.95 -3.49
CA PHE A 209 -14.51 8.84 -2.25
C PHE A 209 -13.88 9.63 -1.11
N GLY A 210 -14.74 10.23 -0.28
CA GLY A 210 -14.32 10.99 0.90
C GLY A 210 -13.69 12.34 0.57
N SER A 211 -13.14 12.97 1.61
CA SER A 211 -12.43 14.26 1.54
C SER A 211 -10.92 14.06 1.42
N ALA A 212 -10.17 15.17 1.30
CA ALA A 212 -8.73 15.18 1.45
C ALA A 212 -8.26 14.60 2.81
N PRO A 213 -7.14 13.84 2.85
CA PRO A 213 -6.38 13.30 1.72
C PRO A 213 -7.14 12.15 1.01
N LYS A 214 -6.97 12.02 -0.31
CA LYS A 214 -7.69 11.02 -1.13
C LYS A 214 -6.80 9.89 -1.62
N PHE A 215 -7.28 8.67 -1.44
CA PHE A 215 -6.62 7.42 -1.85
C PHE A 215 -7.35 6.79 -3.05
N PRO A 216 -6.63 6.15 -4.00
CA PRO A 216 -7.25 5.58 -5.20
C PRO A 216 -8.24 4.41 -4.98
N THR A 217 -8.13 3.69 -3.85
CA THR A 217 -8.98 2.54 -3.45
C THR A 217 -9.50 1.63 -4.58
N PRO A 218 -8.63 0.97 -5.39
CA PRO A 218 -9.06 0.27 -6.61
C PRO A 218 -10.05 -0.88 -6.37
N HIS A 219 -10.02 -1.49 -5.18
CA HIS A 219 -10.96 -2.55 -4.77
C HIS A 219 -12.42 -2.04 -4.69
N GLN A 220 -12.65 -0.76 -4.37
CA GLN A 220 -13.99 -0.16 -4.41
C GLN A 220 -14.48 0.06 -5.84
N LEU A 221 -13.59 0.51 -6.74
CA LEU A 221 -13.91 0.75 -8.15
C LEU A 221 -14.21 -0.56 -8.90
N THR A 222 -13.41 -1.59 -8.65
CA THR A 222 -13.59 -2.94 -9.20
C THR A 222 -14.87 -3.61 -8.68
N PHE A 223 -15.25 -3.36 -7.43
CA PHE A 223 -16.56 -3.74 -6.89
C PHE A 223 -17.71 -3.02 -7.63
N LEU A 224 -17.64 -1.70 -7.81
CA LEU A 224 -18.68 -0.94 -8.52
C LEU A 224 -18.86 -1.42 -9.97
N MET A 225 -17.79 -1.79 -10.66
CA MET A 225 -17.87 -2.39 -12.00
C MET A 225 -18.60 -3.75 -12.01
N ARG A 226 -18.33 -4.61 -11.03
CA ARG A 226 -19.03 -5.90 -10.86
C ARG A 226 -20.51 -5.68 -10.53
N TRP A 227 -20.80 -4.76 -9.62
CA TRP A 227 -22.16 -4.37 -9.29
C TRP A 227 -22.90 -3.82 -10.51
N TYR A 228 -22.30 -2.93 -11.28
CA TYR A 228 -22.87 -2.44 -12.55
C TYR A 228 -23.21 -3.59 -13.51
N LYS A 229 -22.29 -4.55 -13.69
CA LYS A 229 -22.54 -5.71 -14.57
C LYS A 229 -23.76 -6.53 -14.12
N ARG A 230 -23.98 -6.62 -12.80
CA ARG A 230 -25.10 -7.35 -12.20
C ARG A 230 -26.42 -6.57 -12.19
N SER A 231 -26.41 -5.33 -11.70
CA SER A 231 -27.60 -4.52 -11.42
C SER A 231 -27.99 -3.59 -12.56
N ARG A 232 -27.07 -3.32 -13.50
CA ARG A 232 -27.18 -2.29 -14.55
C ARG A 232 -27.37 -0.87 -14.02
N ASP A 233 -26.91 -0.63 -12.79
CA ASP A 233 -26.92 0.69 -12.16
C ASP A 233 -25.85 1.61 -12.76
N GLN A 234 -26.25 2.46 -13.70
CA GLN A 234 -25.36 3.31 -14.49
C GLN A 234 -24.58 4.32 -13.63
N ASP A 235 -25.09 4.74 -12.47
CA ASP A 235 -24.38 5.65 -11.58
C ASP A 235 -23.04 5.05 -11.15
N CYS A 236 -23.01 3.73 -10.91
CA CYS A 236 -21.79 3.04 -10.48
C CYS A 236 -20.70 3.10 -11.55
N MET A 237 -21.07 2.92 -12.81
CA MET A 237 -20.12 3.06 -13.91
C MET A 237 -19.69 4.52 -14.11
N ASN A 238 -20.61 5.48 -13.98
CA ASN A 238 -20.28 6.91 -14.07
C ASN A 238 -19.28 7.33 -12.99
N MET A 239 -19.44 6.84 -11.76
CA MET A 239 -18.49 7.06 -10.65
C MET A 239 -17.12 6.50 -10.98
N VAL A 240 -17.05 5.27 -11.51
CA VAL A 240 -15.79 4.63 -11.90
C VAL A 240 -15.07 5.43 -12.98
N GLU A 241 -15.77 5.78 -14.06
CA GLU A 241 -15.16 6.52 -15.17
C GLU A 241 -14.67 7.90 -14.75
N ARG A 242 -15.49 8.66 -14.02
CA ARG A 242 -15.10 9.99 -13.54
C ARG A 242 -13.92 9.93 -12.58
N THR A 243 -13.86 8.92 -11.71
CA THR A 243 -12.73 8.73 -10.79
C THR A 243 -11.45 8.42 -11.56
N PHE A 244 -11.50 7.51 -12.53
CA PHE A 244 -10.35 7.19 -13.37
C PHE A 244 -9.88 8.38 -14.20
N ASP A 245 -10.81 9.09 -14.83
CA ASP A 245 -10.50 10.27 -15.64
C ASP A 245 -9.85 11.37 -14.77
N ALA A 246 -10.38 11.62 -13.57
CA ALA A 246 -9.82 12.60 -12.65
C ALA A 246 -8.43 12.21 -12.13
N MET A 247 -8.22 10.94 -11.75
CA MET A 247 -6.90 10.47 -11.30
C MET A 247 -5.86 10.50 -12.44
N ARG A 248 -6.25 10.11 -13.66
CA ARG A 248 -5.34 10.12 -14.83
C ARG A 248 -4.96 11.53 -15.25
N SER A 249 -5.86 12.51 -15.07
CA SER A 249 -5.59 13.92 -15.36
C SER A 249 -4.92 14.66 -14.21
N GLY A 250 -5.01 14.16 -12.98
CA GLY A 250 -4.37 14.76 -11.81
C GLY A 250 -2.85 14.63 -11.81
N GLY A 251 -2.22 15.34 -10.87
CA GLY A 251 -0.79 15.18 -10.57
C GLY A 251 -0.47 13.91 -9.80
N ILE A 252 -1.49 13.18 -9.30
CA ILE A 252 -1.31 11.80 -8.78
C ILE A 252 -0.80 10.83 -9.85
N PHE A 253 -1.04 11.09 -11.13
CA PHE A 253 -0.43 10.33 -12.22
C PHE A 253 0.78 11.11 -12.75
N ASP A 254 1.95 10.46 -12.80
CA ASP A 254 3.15 11.06 -13.37
C ASP A 254 2.99 11.18 -14.90
N GLN A 255 2.63 12.37 -15.37
CA GLN A 255 2.34 12.64 -16.78
C GLN A 255 3.55 12.44 -17.71
N ILE A 256 4.77 12.44 -17.17
CA ILE A 256 6.02 12.38 -17.95
C ILE A 256 6.63 10.97 -17.90
N GLY A 257 6.76 10.39 -16.72
CA GLY A 257 7.37 9.07 -16.52
C GLY A 257 6.39 7.92 -16.32
N PHE A 258 5.09 8.19 -16.23
CA PHE A 258 4.05 7.23 -15.89
C PHE A 258 4.14 6.68 -14.47
N GLY A 259 3.11 5.93 -14.11
CA GLY A 259 2.90 5.38 -12.78
C GLY A 259 2.16 6.34 -11.86
N PHE A 260 1.41 5.77 -10.94
CA PHE A 260 0.65 6.50 -9.94
C PHE A 260 1.48 6.76 -8.69
N HIS A 261 1.40 7.96 -8.16
CA HIS A 261 1.76 8.25 -6.79
C HIS A 261 0.71 7.69 -5.82
N ARG A 262 1.09 7.47 -4.57
CA ARG A 262 0.30 6.68 -3.62
C ARG A 262 -1.06 7.29 -3.29
N TYR A 263 -1.10 8.59 -3.02
CA TYR A 263 -2.34 9.30 -2.69
C TYR A 263 -2.20 10.80 -2.89
N SER A 264 -3.33 11.51 -2.93
CA SER A 264 -3.40 12.98 -3.06
C SER A 264 -3.61 13.63 -1.71
N VAL A 265 -2.86 14.70 -1.41
CA VAL A 265 -3.10 15.52 -0.20
C VAL A 265 -4.33 16.38 -0.32
N ASP A 266 -4.74 16.70 -1.54
CA ASP A 266 -5.95 17.47 -1.84
C ASP A 266 -7.08 16.59 -2.40
N GLU A 267 -8.28 17.17 -2.48
CA GLU A 267 -9.46 16.51 -3.00
C GLU A 267 -9.50 16.36 -4.53
N LYS A 268 -8.62 17.06 -5.25
CA LYS A 268 -8.63 17.25 -6.71
C LYS A 268 -7.73 16.27 -7.45
N TRP A 269 -6.98 15.44 -6.72
CA TRP A 269 -5.92 14.57 -7.26
C TRP A 269 -4.70 15.33 -7.81
N LEU A 270 -4.53 16.60 -7.42
CA LEU A 270 -3.50 17.47 -8.01
C LEU A 270 -2.15 17.31 -7.30
N VAL A 271 -2.11 17.49 -5.98
CA VAL A 271 -0.87 17.40 -5.21
C VAL A 271 -0.73 16.00 -4.61
N PRO A 272 0.20 15.15 -5.08
CA PRO A 272 0.41 13.84 -4.51
C PRO A 272 1.32 13.88 -3.28
N HIS A 273 1.26 12.83 -2.48
CA HIS A 273 2.47 12.33 -1.83
C HIS A 273 3.22 11.48 -2.84
N PHE A 274 4.46 11.88 -3.16
CA PHE A 274 5.16 11.44 -4.38
C PHE A 274 5.68 10.00 -4.34
N GLU A 275 5.43 9.27 -3.25
CA GLU A 275 5.68 7.83 -3.12
C GLU A 275 5.06 7.06 -4.29
N LYS A 276 5.80 6.12 -4.89
CA LYS A 276 5.23 5.18 -5.87
C LYS A 276 5.39 3.76 -5.36
N MET A 277 4.27 3.12 -5.01
CA MET A 277 4.27 1.77 -4.43
C MET A 277 3.91 0.73 -5.49
N LEU A 278 4.55 -0.45 -5.44
CA LEU A 278 4.29 -1.54 -6.39
C LEU A 278 2.83 -2.02 -6.34
N TYR A 279 2.24 -2.11 -5.15
CA TYR A 279 0.86 -2.58 -4.99
C TYR A 279 -0.16 -1.59 -5.58
N ASP A 280 0.08 -0.28 -5.49
CA ASP A 280 -0.78 0.73 -6.10
C ASP A 280 -0.75 0.59 -7.62
N GLN A 281 0.44 0.41 -8.19
CA GLN A 281 0.58 0.14 -9.63
C GLN A 281 -0.18 -1.12 -10.04
N ALA A 282 -0.03 -2.21 -9.29
CA ALA A 282 -0.66 -3.49 -9.61
C ALA A 282 -2.19 -3.37 -9.59
N LEU A 283 -2.76 -2.84 -8.50
CA LEU A 283 -4.19 -2.76 -8.29
C LEU A 283 -4.85 -1.75 -9.24
N LEU A 284 -4.20 -0.61 -9.51
CA LEU A 284 -4.70 0.35 -10.50
C LEU A 284 -4.62 -0.21 -11.91
N ALA A 285 -3.49 -0.80 -12.31
CA ALA A 285 -3.37 -1.39 -13.65
C ALA A 285 -4.43 -2.47 -13.88
N MET A 286 -4.71 -3.29 -12.86
CA MET A 286 -5.79 -4.28 -12.92
C MET A 286 -7.17 -3.61 -13.06
N ALA A 287 -7.48 -2.59 -12.25
CA ALA A 287 -8.76 -1.90 -12.30
C ALA A 287 -8.99 -1.18 -13.65
N TYR A 288 -7.99 -0.49 -14.19
CA TYR A 288 -8.04 0.12 -15.51
C TYR A 288 -8.16 -0.92 -16.63
N THR A 289 -7.51 -2.08 -16.49
CA THR A 289 -7.63 -3.19 -17.44
C THR A 289 -9.06 -3.74 -17.46
N GLU A 290 -9.68 -3.96 -16.30
CA GLU A 290 -11.09 -4.38 -16.19
C GLU A 290 -12.05 -3.33 -16.77
N ALA A 291 -11.79 -2.04 -16.52
CA ALA A 291 -12.58 -0.94 -17.06
C ALA A 291 -12.52 -0.89 -18.60
N PHE A 292 -11.34 -1.13 -19.18
CA PHE A 292 -11.19 -1.27 -20.62
C PHE A 292 -11.97 -2.46 -21.17
N GLN A 293 -11.91 -3.64 -20.51
CA GLN A 293 -12.70 -4.81 -20.92
C GLN A 293 -14.22 -4.53 -20.89
N LEU A 294 -14.67 -3.78 -19.89
CA LEU A 294 -16.09 -3.50 -19.68
C LEU A 294 -16.63 -2.44 -20.65
N THR A 295 -15.83 -1.43 -20.99
CA THR A 295 -16.29 -0.23 -21.73
C THR A 295 -15.76 -0.12 -23.15
N GLY A 296 -14.64 -0.77 -23.47
CA GLY A 296 -13.91 -0.59 -24.73
C GLY A 296 -13.23 0.78 -24.89
N LYS A 297 -13.26 1.66 -23.88
CA LYS A 297 -12.70 3.02 -23.97
C LYS A 297 -11.17 2.99 -23.94
N LYS A 298 -10.55 3.32 -25.08
CA LYS A 298 -9.09 3.26 -25.30
C LYS A 298 -8.27 3.88 -24.16
N ARG A 299 -8.69 5.03 -23.63
CA ARG A 299 -7.99 5.73 -22.53
C ARG A 299 -7.73 4.87 -21.30
N PHE A 300 -8.65 3.98 -20.91
CA PHE A 300 -8.41 3.09 -19.77
C PHE A 300 -7.35 2.03 -20.07
N GLY A 301 -7.38 1.48 -21.28
CA GLY A 301 -6.37 0.54 -21.73
C GLY A 301 -4.99 1.19 -21.85
N ASP A 302 -4.93 2.43 -22.33
CA ASP A 302 -3.70 3.21 -22.44
C ASP A 302 -3.10 3.47 -21.06
N THR A 303 -3.87 3.96 -20.09
CA THR A 303 -3.39 4.14 -18.71
C THR A 303 -2.84 2.85 -18.11
N ALA A 304 -3.51 1.70 -18.27
CA ALA A 304 -2.99 0.42 -17.79
C ALA A 304 -1.64 0.06 -18.44
N LYS A 305 -1.50 0.26 -19.76
CA LYS A 305 -0.25 0.02 -20.49
C LYS A 305 0.87 0.99 -20.07
N GLU A 306 0.55 2.24 -19.76
CA GLU A 306 1.49 3.24 -19.22
C GLU A 306 2.00 2.82 -17.84
N ILE A 307 1.13 2.34 -16.94
CA ILE A 307 1.53 1.78 -15.65
C ILE A 307 2.48 0.59 -15.83
N PHE A 308 2.14 -0.38 -16.69
CA PHE A 308 3.03 -1.51 -16.97
C PHE A 308 4.37 -1.08 -17.56
N THR A 309 4.39 -0.01 -18.37
CA THR A 309 5.63 0.55 -18.92
C THR A 309 6.54 1.06 -17.81
N TYR A 310 6.00 1.83 -16.85
CA TYR A 310 6.74 2.27 -15.67
C TYR A 310 7.26 1.08 -14.85
N VAL A 311 6.40 0.12 -14.52
CA VAL A 311 6.78 -1.03 -13.67
C VAL A 311 7.90 -1.85 -14.31
N LEU A 312 7.80 -2.15 -15.60
CA LEU A 312 8.81 -2.95 -16.30
C LEU A 312 10.12 -2.19 -16.51
N ARG A 313 10.07 -0.86 -16.64
CA ARG A 313 11.25 -0.01 -16.83
C ARG A 313 11.99 0.24 -15.53
N ASP A 314 11.28 0.63 -14.47
CA ASP A 314 11.88 1.21 -13.26
C ASP A 314 11.85 0.25 -12.07
N MET A 315 10.81 -0.60 -11.97
CA MET A 315 10.57 -1.44 -10.79
C MET A 315 11.04 -2.89 -10.95
N GLN A 316 11.34 -3.34 -12.17
CA GLN A 316 11.78 -4.72 -12.40
C GLN A 316 13.25 -4.91 -12.05
N SER A 317 13.53 -5.87 -11.16
CA SER A 317 14.88 -6.35 -10.88
C SER A 317 15.44 -7.12 -12.07
N PRO A 318 16.75 -7.03 -12.36
CA PRO A 318 17.42 -7.89 -13.33
C PRO A 318 17.22 -9.38 -13.09
N ASP A 319 16.98 -9.78 -11.83
CA ASP A 319 16.73 -11.17 -11.45
C ASP A 319 15.27 -11.64 -11.71
N GLY A 320 14.38 -10.73 -12.10
CA GLY A 320 13.01 -11.03 -12.57
C GLY A 320 11.89 -10.51 -11.68
N GLY A 321 12.07 -10.47 -10.35
CA GLY A 321 11.10 -9.91 -9.41
C GLY A 321 10.97 -8.38 -9.49
N PHE A 322 10.06 -7.80 -8.73
CA PHE A 322 9.76 -6.37 -8.69
C PHE A 322 10.08 -5.76 -7.32
N TYR A 323 10.74 -4.60 -7.35
CA TYR A 323 11.06 -3.76 -6.20
C TYR A 323 9.81 -3.17 -5.55
N SER A 324 9.89 -2.80 -4.28
CA SER A 324 8.72 -2.49 -3.46
C SER A 324 8.20 -1.06 -3.69
N ALA A 325 9.09 -0.06 -3.74
CA ALA A 325 8.68 1.34 -3.87
C ALA A 325 9.78 2.29 -4.39
N GLU A 326 9.36 3.49 -4.79
CA GLU A 326 10.22 4.68 -4.95
C GLU A 326 9.81 5.75 -3.92
N ASP A 327 10.82 6.44 -3.35
CA ASP A 327 10.67 7.47 -2.32
C ASP A 327 9.92 8.71 -2.83
N ALA A 328 9.25 9.40 -1.91
CA ALA A 328 8.64 10.69 -2.17
C ALA A 328 9.70 11.80 -2.27
N ASP A 329 10.79 11.66 -1.51
CA ASP A 329 11.83 12.67 -1.38
C ASP A 329 12.96 12.44 -2.38
N SER A 330 13.45 13.53 -2.98
CA SER A 330 14.74 13.60 -3.65
C SER A 330 15.50 14.83 -3.16
N GLU A 331 16.79 14.67 -2.88
CA GLU A 331 17.63 15.72 -2.30
C GLU A 331 17.06 16.32 -0.98
N GLY A 332 16.34 15.49 -0.20
CA GLY A 332 15.72 15.90 1.07
C GLY A 332 14.47 16.77 0.91
N ARG A 333 13.88 16.80 -0.29
CA ARG A 333 12.65 17.55 -0.60
C ARG A 333 11.63 16.64 -1.29
N GLU A 334 10.41 16.62 -0.78
CA GLU A 334 9.31 15.87 -1.37
C GLU A 334 9.00 16.40 -2.79
N GLY A 335 8.88 15.51 -3.76
CA GLY A 335 8.40 15.83 -5.11
C GLY A 335 9.38 16.55 -6.05
N LEU A 336 10.56 16.97 -5.57
CA LEU A 336 11.51 17.78 -6.35
C LEU A 336 11.90 17.15 -7.70
N PHE A 337 11.99 15.82 -7.76
CA PHE A 337 12.28 15.09 -8.99
C PHE A 337 11.22 15.31 -10.08
N TYR A 338 9.96 15.53 -9.70
CA TYR A 338 8.80 15.47 -10.60
C TYR A 338 8.30 16.83 -11.10
N VAL A 339 8.70 17.93 -10.47
CA VAL A 339 8.15 19.27 -10.72
C VAL A 339 8.96 20.09 -11.74
N TRP A 340 8.33 21.10 -12.33
CA TRP A 340 8.88 21.89 -13.43
C TRP A 340 8.57 23.38 -13.30
N THR A 341 9.39 24.19 -13.95
CA THR A 341 9.11 25.61 -14.22
C THR A 341 8.88 25.84 -15.71
N PRO A 342 8.15 26.90 -16.11
CA PRO A 342 8.00 27.24 -17.53
C PRO A 342 9.34 27.47 -18.24
N ASN A 343 10.31 28.07 -17.54
CA ASN A 343 11.64 28.34 -18.09
C ASN A 343 12.41 27.06 -18.42
N GLU A 344 12.35 26.02 -17.58
CA GLU A 344 12.95 24.71 -17.88
C GLU A 344 12.34 24.09 -19.14
N ILE A 345 11.00 24.11 -19.24
CA ILE A 345 10.27 23.56 -20.39
C ILE A 345 10.65 24.30 -21.67
N LYS A 346 10.62 25.64 -21.67
CA LYS A 346 10.95 26.47 -22.84
C LYS A 346 12.42 26.35 -23.23
N ALA A 347 13.33 26.25 -22.27
CA ALA A 347 14.75 26.04 -22.55
C ALA A 347 15.01 24.72 -23.27
N HIS A 348 14.27 23.66 -22.92
CA HIS A 348 14.45 22.33 -23.50
C HIS A 348 13.69 22.15 -24.83
N LEU A 349 12.49 22.72 -24.97
CA LEU A 349 11.62 22.51 -26.13
C LEU A 349 11.65 23.63 -27.16
N GLY A 350 12.19 24.80 -26.81
CA GLY A 350 12.02 26.05 -27.56
C GLY A 350 10.78 26.83 -27.10
N ALA A 351 10.73 28.12 -27.41
CA ALA A 351 9.72 29.04 -26.88
C ALA A 351 8.28 28.66 -27.27
N GLU A 352 8.02 28.45 -28.56
CA GLU A 352 6.67 28.19 -29.09
C GLU A 352 6.10 26.85 -28.59
N LEU A 353 6.84 25.76 -28.79
CA LEU A 353 6.42 24.43 -28.32
C LEU A 353 6.39 24.37 -26.78
N GLY A 354 7.33 25.03 -26.11
CA GLY A 354 7.36 25.10 -24.65
C GLY A 354 6.13 25.79 -24.08
N GLU A 355 5.64 26.87 -24.71
CA GLU A 355 4.42 27.55 -24.28
C GLU A 355 3.16 26.70 -24.45
N LEU A 356 3.04 25.98 -25.57
CA LEU A 356 1.95 25.03 -25.79
C LEU A 356 1.95 23.93 -24.72
N VAL A 357 3.12 23.37 -24.44
CA VAL A 357 3.30 22.28 -23.47
C VAL A 357 3.06 22.76 -22.03
N CYS A 358 3.46 23.98 -21.69
CA CYS A 358 3.13 24.58 -20.40
C CYS A 358 1.62 24.70 -20.20
N ARG A 359 0.86 25.17 -21.21
CA ARG A 359 -0.61 25.21 -21.14
C ARG A 359 -1.22 23.81 -21.02
N PHE A 360 -0.71 22.86 -21.80
CA PHE A 360 -1.20 21.48 -21.79
C PHE A 360 -0.99 20.79 -20.44
N TYR A 361 0.17 20.96 -19.82
CA TYR A 361 0.51 20.34 -18.54
C TYR A 361 0.19 21.19 -17.29
N GLY A 362 -0.44 22.35 -17.47
CA GLY A 362 -0.75 23.27 -16.36
C GLY A 362 0.49 23.75 -15.61
N ILE A 363 1.59 24.01 -16.33
CA ILE A 363 2.85 24.54 -15.80
C ILE A 363 2.84 26.07 -15.96
N SER A 364 2.92 26.81 -14.86
CA SER A 364 2.83 28.28 -14.85
C SER A 364 3.91 28.93 -13.99
N GLU A 365 4.07 30.25 -14.10
CA GLU A 365 5.05 31.00 -13.28
C GLU A 365 4.63 31.10 -11.81
N GLU A 366 3.32 31.07 -11.53
CA GLU A 366 2.81 31.03 -10.16
C GLU A 366 3.06 29.68 -9.46
N GLY A 367 3.25 28.62 -10.25
CA GLY A 367 3.31 27.25 -9.75
C GLY A 367 1.95 26.70 -9.30
N ASN A 368 1.91 25.40 -9.07
CA ASN A 368 0.79 24.72 -8.39
C ASN A 368 1.28 23.87 -7.20
N PHE A 369 2.57 24.02 -6.87
CA PHE A 369 3.29 23.38 -5.78
C PHE A 369 4.25 24.39 -5.14
N GLU A 370 4.97 23.96 -4.10
CA GLU A 370 5.87 24.80 -3.31
C GLU A 370 6.90 25.56 -4.16
N ASP A 371 7.34 26.72 -3.68
CA ASP A 371 8.36 27.57 -4.32
C ASP A 371 8.10 27.98 -5.78
N GLY A 372 6.82 28.04 -6.20
CA GLY A 372 6.45 28.40 -7.57
C GLY A 372 6.70 27.27 -8.58
N LEU A 373 6.89 26.04 -8.11
CA LEU A 373 7.06 24.86 -8.96
C LEU A 373 5.70 24.33 -9.41
N SER A 374 5.67 23.66 -10.57
CA SER A 374 4.46 23.02 -11.09
C SER A 374 4.61 21.51 -11.15
N ILE A 375 3.62 20.81 -10.60
CA ILE A 375 3.30 19.42 -10.90
C ILE A 375 2.57 19.40 -12.24
N ALA A 376 3.10 18.62 -13.19
CA ALA A 376 2.46 18.41 -14.47
C ALA A 376 1.13 17.65 -14.24
N HIS A 377 0.04 18.21 -14.74
CA HIS A 377 -1.31 17.61 -14.72
C HIS A 377 -2.02 17.98 -16.02
N LEU A 378 -3.22 17.45 -16.28
CA LEU A 378 -3.99 17.75 -17.48
C LEU A 378 -5.20 18.61 -17.11
N PRO A 379 -5.15 19.95 -17.31
CA PRO A 379 -6.31 20.82 -17.06
C PRO A 379 -7.51 20.48 -17.95
N LEU A 380 -7.23 19.97 -19.16
CA LEU A 380 -8.19 19.49 -20.15
C LEU A 380 -7.72 18.13 -20.67
N MET A 381 -8.67 17.27 -21.07
CA MET A 381 -8.31 16.03 -21.76
C MET A 381 -7.63 16.32 -23.09
N PRO A 382 -6.76 15.43 -23.61
CA PRO A 382 -6.03 15.66 -24.86
C PRO A 382 -6.93 16.06 -26.04
N GLU A 383 -8.10 15.45 -26.17
CA GLU A 383 -9.08 15.75 -27.22
C GLU A 383 -9.68 17.16 -27.06
N GLU A 384 -9.98 17.58 -25.82
CA GLU A 384 -10.53 18.89 -25.50
C GLU A 384 -9.49 19.99 -25.71
N PHE A 385 -8.25 19.72 -25.29
CA PHE A 385 -7.14 20.65 -25.46
C PHE A 385 -6.80 20.85 -26.94
N ALA A 386 -6.66 19.77 -27.71
CA ALA A 386 -6.39 19.84 -29.15
C ALA A 386 -7.48 20.64 -29.89
N ALA A 387 -8.75 20.41 -29.55
CA ALA A 387 -9.86 21.19 -30.10
C ALA A 387 -9.77 22.69 -29.72
N SER A 388 -9.37 23.01 -28.49
CA SER A 388 -9.22 24.40 -28.02
C SER A 388 -8.06 25.15 -28.70
N GLU A 389 -7.00 24.45 -29.08
CA GLU A 389 -5.83 24.99 -29.76
C GLU A 389 -5.95 24.91 -31.29
N GLY A 390 -7.03 24.31 -31.82
CA GLY A 390 -7.26 24.15 -33.26
C GLY A 390 -6.33 23.16 -33.95
N VAL A 391 -5.80 22.18 -33.21
CA VAL A 391 -4.87 21.16 -33.70
C VAL A 391 -5.61 19.83 -33.87
N GLU A 392 -5.23 19.04 -34.88
CA GLU A 392 -5.77 17.70 -35.08
C GLU A 392 -5.24 16.75 -34.00
N ILE A 393 -6.12 15.92 -33.43
CA ILE A 393 -5.81 15.11 -32.25
C ILE A 393 -4.70 14.09 -32.51
N LEU A 394 -4.66 13.42 -33.67
CA LEU A 394 -3.64 12.41 -33.97
C LEU A 394 -2.25 13.05 -34.18
N GLU A 395 -2.19 14.25 -34.76
CA GLU A 395 -0.96 15.04 -34.85
C GLU A 395 -0.50 15.54 -33.46
N PHE A 396 -1.45 15.98 -32.64
CA PHE A 396 -1.18 16.43 -31.28
C PHE A 396 -0.65 15.28 -30.40
N GLU A 397 -1.28 14.10 -30.42
CA GLU A 397 -0.83 12.91 -29.68
C GLU A 397 0.62 12.50 -30.04
N LYS A 398 0.97 12.53 -31.34
CA LYS A 398 2.36 12.25 -31.78
C LYS A 398 3.35 13.28 -31.25
N THR A 399 2.95 14.56 -31.27
CA THR A 399 3.77 15.65 -30.74
C THR A 399 3.96 15.50 -29.23
N LEU A 400 2.89 15.19 -28.50
CA LEU A 400 2.92 14.96 -27.06
C LEU A 400 3.83 13.80 -26.67
N GLU A 401 3.78 12.67 -27.37
CA GLU A 401 4.65 11.54 -27.04
C GLU A 401 6.14 11.86 -27.28
N ASN A 402 6.45 12.64 -28.32
CA ASN A 402 7.81 13.14 -28.53
C ASN A 402 8.26 14.09 -27.42
N VAL A 403 7.40 15.04 -27.04
CA VAL A 403 7.67 15.99 -25.95
C VAL A 403 7.84 15.26 -24.63
N ARG A 404 6.93 14.35 -24.27
CA ARG A 404 6.96 13.56 -23.05
C ARG A 404 8.28 12.78 -22.95
N SER A 405 8.70 12.14 -24.05
CA SER A 405 9.97 11.41 -24.11
C SER A 405 11.19 12.31 -23.87
N ARG A 406 11.22 13.51 -24.49
CA ARG A 406 12.29 14.50 -24.29
C ARG A 406 12.34 15.03 -22.86
N LEU A 407 11.19 15.38 -22.29
CA LEU A 407 11.09 15.80 -20.89
C LEU A 407 11.49 14.67 -19.93
N PHE A 408 11.14 13.43 -20.24
CA PHE A 408 11.57 12.27 -19.47
C PHE A 408 13.10 12.08 -19.49
N GLU A 409 13.73 12.22 -20.67
CA GLU A 409 15.20 12.19 -20.80
C GLU A 409 15.88 13.32 -20.01
N GLU A 410 15.32 14.53 -20.03
CA GLU A 410 15.83 15.64 -19.23
C GLU A 410 15.68 15.36 -17.73
N ARG A 411 14.51 14.88 -17.29
CA ARG A 411 14.25 14.57 -15.89
C ARG A 411 15.16 13.47 -15.35
N ASN A 412 15.52 12.48 -16.18
CA ASN A 412 16.44 11.40 -15.78
C ASN A 412 17.87 11.87 -15.48
N LYS A 413 18.21 13.13 -15.74
CA LYS A 413 19.49 13.73 -15.32
C LYS A 413 19.45 14.24 -13.88
N ARG A 414 18.27 14.39 -13.29
CA ARG A 414 18.08 14.82 -11.89
C ARG A 414 18.46 13.70 -10.94
N VAL A 415 18.67 14.04 -9.66
CA VAL A 415 18.85 13.03 -8.61
C VAL A 415 17.53 12.26 -8.46
N HIS A 416 17.59 10.95 -8.66
CA HIS A 416 16.43 10.08 -8.50
C HIS A 416 16.04 9.95 -7.02
N PRO A 417 14.73 9.84 -6.72
CA PRO A 417 14.28 9.38 -5.42
C PRO A 417 14.89 8.02 -5.07
N LEU A 418 15.06 7.75 -3.78
CA LEU A 418 15.59 6.46 -3.34
C LEU A 418 14.65 5.34 -3.76
N LYS A 419 15.21 4.25 -4.27
CA LYS A 419 14.46 3.03 -4.57
C LYS A 419 14.53 2.07 -3.40
N ASP A 420 13.38 1.65 -2.90
CA ASP A 420 13.31 0.52 -1.99
C ASP A 420 13.39 -0.78 -2.81
N ASP A 421 14.60 -1.34 -2.85
CA ASP A 421 14.95 -2.51 -3.66
C ASP A 421 14.62 -3.85 -2.98
N LYS A 422 13.81 -3.85 -1.90
CA LYS A 422 13.21 -5.09 -1.39
C LYS A 422 12.26 -5.68 -2.43
N ILE A 423 12.31 -7.00 -2.57
CA ILE A 423 11.28 -7.77 -3.27
C ILE A 423 10.39 -8.40 -2.19
N LEU A 424 9.09 -8.11 -2.24
CA LEU A 424 8.08 -8.63 -1.31
C LEU A 424 7.15 -9.61 -2.04
N THR A 425 6.99 -10.82 -1.50
CA THR A 425 6.17 -11.89 -2.11
C THR A 425 4.74 -11.43 -2.36
N SER A 426 4.08 -10.87 -1.36
CA SER A 426 2.72 -10.31 -1.47
C SER A 426 2.56 -9.30 -2.61
N TRP A 427 3.40 -8.27 -2.67
CA TRP A 427 3.26 -7.20 -3.67
C TRP A 427 3.61 -7.67 -5.09
N ASN A 428 4.59 -8.57 -5.19
CA ASN A 428 4.87 -9.23 -6.47
C ASN A 428 3.71 -10.12 -6.91
N GLY A 429 3.03 -10.82 -5.99
CA GLY A 429 1.82 -11.58 -6.29
C GLY A 429 0.73 -10.72 -6.95
N LEU A 430 0.49 -9.52 -6.43
CA LEU A 430 -0.44 -8.56 -7.04
C LEU A 430 0.03 -8.10 -8.43
N MET A 431 1.32 -7.79 -8.60
CA MET A 431 1.84 -7.35 -9.90
C MET A 431 1.82 -8.47 -10.96
N ILE A 432 2.13 -9.70 -10.56
CA ILE A 432 2.00 -10.91 -11.39
C ILE A 432 0.55 -11.05 -11.87
N ALA A 433 -0.42 -10.90 -10.96
CA ALA A 433 -1.84 -10.93 -11.29
C ALA A 433 -2.21 -9.85 -12.31
N ALA A 434 -1.76 -8.61 -12.09
CA ALA A 434 -2.03 -7.48 -12.98
C ALA A 434 -1.43 -7.67 -14.39
N LEU A 435 -0.16 -8.09 -14.48
CA LEU A 435 0.52 -8.34 -15.76
C LEU A 435 -0.11 -9.51 -16.52
N ALA A 436 -0.44 -10.62 -15.84
CA ALA A 436 -1.10 -11.76 -16.46
C ALA A 436 -2.47 -11.36 -17.02
N ARG A 437 -3.25 -10.58 -16.26
CA ARG A 437 -4.53 -10.02 -16.74
C ARG A 437 -4.32 -9.06 -17.91
N GLY A 438 -3.32 -8.19 -17.83
CA GLY A 438 -2.94 -7.30 -18.94
C GLY A 438 -2.57 -8.07 -20.21
N CYS A 439 -1.89 -9.22 -20.09
CA CYS A 439 -1.58 -10.08 -21.23
C CYS A 439 -2.85 -10.58 -21.93
N GLN A 440 -3.82 -11.08 -21.16
CA GLN A 440 -5.09 -11.60 -21.70
C GLN A 440 -5.87 -10.52 -22.45
N VAL A 441 -5.84 -9.27 -21.97
CA VAL A 441 -6.68 -8.19 -22.47
C VAL A 441 -6.04 -7.43 -23.63
N PHE A 442 -4.72 -7.18 -23.55
CA PHE A 442 -4.00 -6.38 -24.52
C PHE A 442 -3.23 -7.20 -25.56
N ASP A 443 -3.30 -8.53 -25.48
CA ASP A 443 -2.57 -9.48 -26.34
C ASP A 443 -1.06 -9.19 -26.40
N LYS A 444 -0.47 -8.91 -25.22
CA LYS A 444 0.95 -8.56 -25.05
C LYS A 444 1.69 -9.65 -24.27
N LYS A 445 2.26 -10.62 -24.99
CA LYS A 445 3.03 -11.75 -24.43
C LYS A 445 4.14 -11.31 -23.45
N ALA A 446 4.77 -10.16 -23.69
CA ALA A 446 5.80 -9.62 -22.81
C ALA A 446 5.33 -9.48 -21.35
N TYR A 447 4.04 -9.22 -21.11
CA TYR A 447 3.48 -9.10 -19.76
C TYR A 447 3.42 -10.47 -19.06
N ALA A 448 2.96 -11.51 -19.74
CA ALA A 448 2.99 -12.88 -19.19
C ALA A 448 4.42 -13.40 -19.00
N ASP A 449 5.35 -13.06 -19.89
CA ASP A 449 6.76 -13.44 -19.75
C ASP A 449 7.40 -12.77 -18.52
N ALA A 450 7.08 -11.50 -18.24
CA ALA A 450 7.55 -10.79 -17.04
C ALA A 450 6.91 -11.37 -15.76
N ALA A 451 5.62 -11.66 -15.78
CA ALA A 451 4.92 -12.30 -14.66
C ALA A 451 5.50 -13.69 -14.35
N ALA A 452 5.77 -14.50 -15.37
CA ALA A 452 6.39 -15.82 -15.21
C ALA A 452 7.79 -15.73 -14.59
N LYS A 453 8.65 -14.80 -15.05
CA LYS A 453 9.98 -14.58 -14.46
C LYS A 453 9.90 -14.20 -12.98
N ALA A 454 8.96 -13.34 -12.60
CA ALA A 454 8.75 -12.97 -11.20
C ALA A 454 8.25 -14.16 -10.36
N SER A 455 7.33 -14.97 -10.89
CA SER A 455 6.86 -16.21 -10.24
C SER A 455 8.01 -17.21 -10.03
N GLU A 456 8.83 -17.44 -11.05
CA GLU A 456 10.00 -18.32 -10.97
C GLU A 456 11.02 -17.81 -9.94
N PHE A 457 11.23 -16.49 -9.90
CA PHE A 457 12.10 -15.86 -8.91
C PHE A 457 11.62 -16.16 -7.48
N ILE A 458 10.34 -15.93 -7.18
CA ILE A 458 9.77 -16.17 -5.85
C ILE A 458 9.89 -17.65 -5.48
N LEU A 459 9.45 -18.56 -6.36
CA LEU A 459 9.48 -20.00 -6.10
C LEU A 459 10.91 -20.53 -5.88
N LYS A 460 11.91 -19.93 -6.53
CA LYS A 460 13.31 -20.35 -6.43
C LYS A 460 14.07 -19.71 -5.28
N LYS A 461 13.80 -18.44 -4.96
CA LYS A 461 14.61 -17.62 -4.05
C LYS A 461 13.92 -17.33 -2.72
N MET A 462 12.59 -17.43 -2.67
CA MET A 462 11.76 -17.01 -1.54
C MET A 462 10.85 -18.12 -1.05
N LYS A 463 11.26 -19.38 -1.27
CA LYS A 463 10.60 -20.59 -0.75
C LYS A 463 11.64 -21.40 0.01
N GLU A 464 11.34 -21.75 1.25
CA GLU A 464 12.18 -22.60 2.09
C GLU A 464 12.14 -24.06 1.61
N LYS A 465 13.05 -24.89 2.12
CA LYS A 465 13.17 -26.31 1.72
C LYS A 465 11.93 -27.13 2.07
N ASP A 466 11.21 -26.74 3.12
CA ASP A 466 9.96 -27.36 3.55
C ASP A 466 8.74 -26.84 2.77
N GLY A 467 8.94 -25.90 1.84
CA GLY A 467 7.89 -25.33 1.00
C GLY A 467 7.34 -23.99 1.50
N ARG A 468 7.74 -23.53 2.69
CA ARG A 468 7.23 -22.29 3.25
C ARG A 468 7.68 -21.06 2.45
N LEU A 469 6.77 -20.12 2.16
CA LEU A 469 7.13 -18.85 1.54
C LEU A 469 7.83 -17.94 2.55
N LEU A 470 8.83 -17.22 2.05
CA LEU A 470 9.48 -16.10 2.73
C LEU A 470 8.90 -14.79 2.20
N ARG A 471 8.93 -13.76 3.04
CA ARG A 471 8.33 -12.48 2.72
C ARG A 471 9.25 -11.57 1.93
N ARG A 472 10.47 -11.36 2.41
CA ARG A 472 11.39 -10.33 1.91
C ARG A 472 12.60 -10.96 1.26
N TYR A 473 12.99 -10.46 0.10
CA TYR A 473 14.30 -10.72 -0.48
C TYR A 473 15.03 -9.40 -0.73
N ARG A 474 16.30 -9.35 -0.34
CA ARG A 474 17.19 -8.22 -0.64
C ARG A 474 18.64 -8.65 -0.52
N GLN A 475 19.53 -8.16 -1.39
CA GLN A 475 20.97 -8.44 -1.33
C GLN A 475 21.32 -9.94 -1.18
N GLN A 476 20.71 -10.80 -2.02
CA GLN A 476 20.91 -12.25 -2.00
C GLN A 476 20.43 -12.99 -0.75
N GLU A 477 19.66 -12.32 0.10
CA GLU A 477 19.11 -12.88 1.33
C GLU A 477 17.58 -12.82 1.32
N ALA A 478 16.94 -13.98 1.46
CA ALA A 478 15.52 -14.09 1.76
C ALA A 478 15.31 -14.22 3.27
N ALA A 479 14.36 -13.49 3.83
CA ALA A 479 14.11 -13.44 5.26
C ALA A 479 12.62 -13.28 5.57
N PHE A 480 12.32 -13.57 6.83
CA PHE A 480 11.00 -13.56 7.46
C PHE A 480 10.02 -14.60 6.88
N PRO A 481 9.40 -15.43 7.72
CA PRO A 481 8.33 -16.31 7.27
C PRO A 481 7.19 -15.48 6.68
N GLY A 482 6.64 -15.94 5.56
CA GLY A 482 5.50 -15.29 4.90
C GLY A 482 4.29 -15.16 5.82
N TYR A 483 3.52 -14.11 5.59
CA TYR A 483 2.22 -13.86 6.21
C TYR A 483 1.08 -14.25 5.27
N LEU A 484 -0.16 -14.19 5.74
CA LEU A 484 -1.34 -14.54 4.94
C LEU A 484 -1.34 -13.87 3.56
N ASP A 485 -1.02 -12.57 3.50
CA ASP A 485 -1.00 -11.80 2.26
C ASP A 485 0.01 -12.34 1.24
N ASP A 486 1.17 -12.82 1.70
CA ASP A 486 2.22 -13.36 0.83
C ASP A 486 1.72 -14.61 0.10
N TYR A 487 0.90 -15.42 0.77
CA TYR A 487 0.26 -16.58 0.16
C TYR A 487 -0.95 -16.19 -0.70
N ALA A 488 -1.90 -15.43 -0.14
CA ALA A 488 -3.14 -15.10 -0.81
C ALA A 488 -2.89 -14.34 -2.12
N PHE A 489 -1.99 -13.38 -2.14
CA PHE A 489 -1.74 -12.58 -3.33
C PHE A 489 -0.88 -13.33 -4.35
N PHE A 490 0.07 -14.17 -3.91
CA PHE A 490 0.86 -14.97 -4.84
C PHE A 490 0.02 -16.07 -5.49
N VAL A 491 -0.85 -16.74 -4.74
CA VAL A 491 -1.85 -17.67 -5.30
C VAL A 491 -2.74 -16.96 -6.31
N TRP A 492 -3.20 -15.73 -6.03
CA TRP A 492 -3.97 -14.95 -7.01
C TRP A 492 -3.18 -14.72 -8.29
N GLY A 493 -1.92 -14.28 -8.18
CA GLY A 493 -1.03 -14.11 -9.33
C GLY A 493 -0.85 -15.39 -10.16
N LEU A 494 -0.67 -16.54 -9.51
CA LEU A 494 -0.51 -17.82 -10.20
C LEU A 494 -1.79 -18.28 -10.90
N ILE A 495 -2.97 -18.00 -10.33
CA ILE A 495 -4.26 -18.26 -10.99
C ILE A 495 -4.39 -17.41 -12.27
N GLU A 496 -4.13 -16.11 -12.20
CA GLU A 496 -4.18 -15.24 -13.39
C GLU A 496 -3.14 -15.65 -14.44
N LEU A 497 -1.93 -16.04 -14.01
CA LEU A 497 -0.87 -16.49 -14.90
C LEU A 497 -1.22 -17.82 -15.59
N TYR A 498 -1.87 -18.74 -14.87
CA TYR A 498 -2.44 -19.94 -15.47
C TYR A 498 -3.49 -19.58 -16.52
N GLU A 499 -4.45 -18.72 -16.22
CA GLU A 499 -5.47 -18.30 -17.19
C GLU A 499 -4.87 -17.60 -18.42
N ALA A 500 -3.78 -16.84 -18.24
CA ALA A 500 -3.11 -16.12 -19.31
C ALA A 500 -2.27 -17.02 -20.23
N THR A 501 -1.72 -18.13 -19.70
CA THR A 501 -0.73 -18.96 -20.43
C THR A 501 -1.19 -20.38 -20.70
N LEU A 502 -2.24 -20.83 -20.00
CA LEU A 502 -2.72 -22.21 -19.95
C LEU A 502 -1.64 -23.25 -19.54
N ASN A 503 -0.55 -22.79 -18.92
CA ASN A 503 0.47 -23.68 -18.39
C ASN A 503 0.02 -24.25 -17.04
N GLY A 504 -0.38 -25.53 -17.04
CA GLY A 504 -0.87 -26.24 -15.85
C GLY A 504 0.13 -26.34 -14.69
N GLY A 505 1.42 -26.05 -14.91
CA GLY A 505 2.40 -25.90 -13.82
C GLY A 505 2.03 -24.79 -12.84
N TRP A 506 1.54 -23.64 -13.34
CA TRP A 506 1.14 -22.52 -12.50
C TRP A 506 -0.09 -22.84 -11.65
N LEU A 507 -1.08 -23.54 -12.23
CA LEU A 507 -2.25 -23.99 -11.48
C LEU A 507 -1.86 -24.97 -10.37
N ARG A 508 -0.92 -25.88 -10.64
CA ARG A 508 -0.42 -26.82 -9.63
C ARG A 508 0.25 -26.11 -8.46
N GLU A 509 1.12 -25.12 -8.74
CA GLU A 509 1.73 -24.31 -7.68
C GLU A 509 0.69 -23.49 -6.90
N ALA A 510 -0.32 -22.93 -7.58
CA ALA A 510 -1.41 -22.20 -6.93
C ALA A 510 -2.20 -23.09 -5.96
N ILE A 511 -2.51 -24.33 -6.35
CA ILE A 511 -3.20 -25.30 -5.50
C ILE A 511 -2.33 -25.67 -4.28
N GLY A 512 -1.07 -26.03 -4.49
CA GLY A 512 -0.17 -26.42 -3.40
C GLY A 512 0.05 -25.29 -2.39
N LEU A 513 0.28 -24.06 -2.86
CA LEU A 513 0.43 -22.90 -1.98
C LEU A 513 -0.89 -22.53 -1.27
N ASN A 514 -2.05 -22.77 -1.89
CA ASN A 514 -3.33 -22.59 -1.23
C ASN A 514 -3.56 -23.64 -0.11
N GLU A 515 -3.13 -24.88 -0.32
CA GLU A 515 -3.13 -25.91 0.73
C GLU A 515 -2.21 -25.52 1.90
N ASP A 516 -1.00 -25.06 1.61
CA ASP A 516 -0.07 -24.53 2.62
C ASP A 516 -0.69 -23.35 3.38
N MET A 517 -1.35 -22.43 2.67
CA MET A 517 -2.04 -21.29 3.29
C MET A 517 -3.13 -21.75 4.26
N ILE A 518 -3.90 -22.78 3.89
CA ILE A 518 -4.92 -23.38 4.76
C ILE A 518 -4.26 -23.99 6.00
N ASP A 519 -3.23 -24.81 5.85
CA ASP A 519 -2.59 -25.43 7.02
C ASP A 519 -1.95 -24.39 7.96
N ILE A 520 -1.26 -23.40 7.41
CA ILE A 520 -0.45 -22.47 8.21
C ILE A 520 -1.32 -21.43 8.94
N PHE A 521 -2.39 -20.94 8.31
CA PHE A 521 -3.10 -19.73 8.77
C PHE A 521 -4.55 -19.96 9.20
N TRP A 522 -5.21 -21.04 8.77
CA TRP A 522 -6.63 -21.23 9.07
C TRP A 522 -6.90 -21.48 10.55
N ASP A 523 -7.96 -20.84 11.06
CA ASP A 523 -8.49 -21.09 12.40
C ASP A 523 -9.59 -22.15 12.37
N GLU A 524 -9.31 -23.35 12.88
CA GLU A 524 -10.32 -24.41 12.93
C GLU A 524 -11.45 -24.13 13.92
N LYS A 525 -11.23 -23.28 14.94
CA LYS A 525 -12.24 -22.97 15.96
C LYS A 525 -13.26 -21.97 15.46
N ASP A 526 -12.79 -20.81 15.01
CA ASP A 526 -13.66 -19.67 14.69
C ASP A 526 -13.70 -19.36 13.18
N SER A 527 -13.07 -20.18 12.33
CA SER A 527 -12.93 -19.98 10.87
C SER A 527 -12.18 -18.69 10.51
N GLY A 528 -11.82 -18.56 9.23
CA GLY A 528 -11.01 -17.45 8.75
C GLY A 528 -9.52 -17.64 9.02
N PHE A 529 -8.71 -16.77 8.42
CA PHE A 529 -7.26 -16.88 8.46
C PHE A 529 -6.66 -15.86 9.42
N TYR A 530 -5.78 -16.32 10.29
CA TYR A 530 -4.88 -15.44 11.02
C TYR A 530 -3.86 -14.82 10.05
N PHE A 531 -3.52 -13.56 10.28
CA PHE A 531 -2.49 -12.89 9.49
C PHE A 531 -1.10 -13.51 9.72
N THR A 532 -0.78 -13.84 10.97
CA THR A 532 0.43 -14.57 11.35
C THR A 532 0.20 -16.08 11.35
N GLY A 533 1.12 -16.82 10.77
CA GLY A 533 1.02 -18.27 10.61
C GLY A 533 1.54 -19.06 11.81
N LYS A 534 1.26 -20.36 11.84
CA LYS A 534 1.95 -21.30 12.74
C LYS A 534 3.47 -21.21 12.48
N GLY A 535 4.26 -21.12 13.55
CA GLY A 535 5.73 -21.02 13.47
C GLY A 535 6.27 -19.60 13.24
N ASN A 536 5.43 -18.58 13.09
CA ASN A 536 5.87 -17.18 13.16
C ASN A 536 6.19 -16.79 14.62
N GLU A 537 6.88 -15.67 14.81
CA GLU A 537 7.11 -15.08 16.13
C GLU A 537 5.78 -14.83 16.85
N GLU A 538 5.70 -15.23 18.13
CA GLU A 538 4.52 -15.02 18.96
C GLU A 538 4.41 -13.55 19.37
N LEU A 539 3.31 -12.90 18.95
CA LEU A 539 2.92 -11.57 19.40
C LEU A 539 1.86 -11.69 20.51
N ILE A 540 1.55 -10.56 21.16
CA ILE A 540 0.54 -10.47 22.24
C ILE A 540 -0.79 -11.11 21.83
N THR A 541 -1.15 -10.94 20.56
CA THR A 541 -2.40 -11.47 20.03
C THR A 541 -2.29 -11.67 18.51
N ARG A 542 -2.86 -12.76 17.99
CA ARG A 542 -2.94 -13.02 16.55
C ARG A 542 -4.18 -12.36 15.98
N ILE A 543 -4.04 -11.61 14.90
CA ILE A 543 -5.13 -10.83 14.28
C ILE A 543 -5.62 -11.55 13.03
N LYS A 544 -6.93 -11.52 12.79
CA LYS A 544 -7.52 -11.86 11.49
C LYS A 544 -7.86 -10.56 10.78
N GLU A 545 -6.93 -10.09 9.95
CA GLU A 545 -7.14 -8.86 9.20
C GLU A 545 -8.10 -9.13 8.04
N ILE A 546 -9.11 -8.28 7.92
CA ILE A 546 -10.12 -8.37 6.85
C ILE A 546 -10.40 -7.02 6.20
N TYR A 547 -10.05 -5.91 6.83
CA TYR A 547 -10.29 -4.59 6.28
C TYR A 547 -9.50 -4.40 4.98
N ASP A 548 -10.21 -4.07 3.91
CA ASP A 548 -9.63 -3.71 2.62
C ASP A 548 -9.30 -2.21 2.66
N GLY A 549 -8.03 -1.91 2.95
CA GLY A 549 -7.50 -0.55 3.01
C GLY A 549 -6.88 -0.11 1.69
N ALA A 550 -5.64 0.39 1.73
CA ALA A 550 -4.89 0.70 0.49
C ALA A 550 -4.67 -0.55 -0.38
N ILE A 551 -4.59 -1.72 0.24
CA ILE A 551 -4.57 -3.04 -0.39
C ILE A 551 -5.73 -3.87 0.16
N PRO A 552 -6.28 -4.83 -0.63
CA PRO A 552 -7.25 -5.78 -0.10
C PRO A 552 -6.59 -6.63 1.00
N SER A 553 -7.37 -7.13 1.94
CA SER A 553 -6.86 -8.04 2.96
C SER A 553 -6.57 -9.44 2.40
N GLY A 554 -5.61 -10.14 3.00
CA GLY A 554 -5.36 -11.55 2.68
C GLY A 554 -6.59 -12.45 2.86
N ASN A 555 -7.46 -12.18 3.84
CA ASN A 555 -8.73 -12.92 4.00
C ASN A 555 -9.68 -12.67 2.81
N SER A 556 -9.84 -11.41 2.37
CA SER A 556 -10.68 -11.06 1.22
C SER A 556 -10.19 -11.74 -0.08
N VAL A 557 -8.88 -11.71 -0.34
CA VAL A 557 -8.32 -12.36 -1.54
C VAL A 557 -8.38 -13.89 -1.42
N ALA A 558 -8.12 -14.45 -0.24
CA ALA A 558 -8.21 -15.90 -0.01
C ALA A 558 -9.63 -16.43 -0.29
N ALA A 559 -10.69 -15.69 0.10
CA ALA A 559 -12.07 -16.08 -0.21
C ALA A 559 -12.30 -16.26 -1.71
N LEU A 560 -11.81 -15.32 -2.52
CA LEU A 560 -11.92 -15.39 -3.97
C LEU A 560 -11.07 -16.53 -4.56
N ASN A 561 -9.85 -16.72 -4.06
CA ASN A 561 -8.97 -17.80 -4.51
C ASN A 561 -9.57 -19.18 -4.22
N LEU A 562 -10.11 -19.39 -3.01
CA LEU A 562 -10.77 -20.65 -2.62
C LEU A 562 -11.93 -20.99 -3.56
N LEU A 563 -12.77 -20.01 -3.90
CA LEU A 563 -13.88 -20.21 -4.85
C LEU A 563 -13.35 -20.54 -6.26
N ARG A 564 -12.36 -19.80 -6.76
CA ARG A 564 -11.81 -20.01 -8.10
C ARG A 564 -11.12 -21.36 -8.23
N LEU A 565 -10.25 -21.71 -7.29
CA LEU A 565 -9.54 -22.99 -7.27
C LEU A 565 -10.51 -24.16 -7.06
N GLY A 566 -11.51 -24.00 -6.18
CA GLY A 566 -12.58 -24.98 -5.99
C GLY A 566 -13.28 -25.32 -7.32
N ARG A 567 -13.69 -24.29 -8.07
CA ARG A 567 -14.34 -24.47 -9.38
C ARG A 567 -13.39 -25.00 -10.46
N MET A 568 -12.13 -24.55 -10.49
CA MET A 568 -11.14 -25.02 -11.46
C MET A 568 -10.74 -26.49 -11.25
N ASN A 569 -10.71 -26.95 -9.99
CA ASN A 569 -10.28 -28.30 -9.62
C ASN A 569 -11.46 -29.26 -9.32
N GLY A 570 -12.69 -28.76 -9.31
CA GLY A 570 -13.88 -29.53 -8.89
C GLY A 570 -13.89 -29.87 -7.39
N ASP A 571 -13.21 -29.08 -6.57
CA ASP A 571 -13.09 -29.29 -5.12
C ASP A 571 -14.11 -28.46 -4.34
N ALA A 572 -15.26 -29.08 -4.05
CA ALA A 572 -16.32 -28.50 -3.24
C ALA A 572 -15.88 -28.19 -1.78
N GLY A 573 -14.79 -28.79 -1.30
CA GLY A 573 -14.22 -28.51 0.01
C GLY A 573 -13.66 -27.08 0.09
N LEU A 574 -13.04 -26.59 -0.97
CA LEU A 574 -12.53 -25.21 -1.06
C LEU A 574 -13.69 -24.21 -1.09
N GLU A 575 -14.75 -24.48 -1.85
CA GLU A 575 -15.95 -23.63 -1.90
C GLU A 575 -16.62 -23.53 -0.53
N LYS A 576 -16.78 -24.66 0.17
CA LYS A 576 -17.32 -24.69 1.53
C LYS A 576 -16.43 -23.92 2.53
N LYS A 577 -15.11 -23.94 2.34
CA LYS A 577 -14.19 -23.17 3.19
C LYS A 577 -14.31 -21.66 2.91
N ALA A 578 -14.52 -21.25 1.66
CA ALA A 578 -14.84 -19.86 1.30
C ALA A 578 -16.17 -19.39 1.93
N GLU A 579 -17.21 -20.23 1.91
CA GLU A 579 -18.49 -19.95 2.57
C GLU A 579 -18.30 -19.72 4.09
N ARG A 580 -17.58 -20.62 4.77
CA ARG A 580 -17.25 -20.48 6.20
C ARG A 580 -16.47 -19.21 6.50
N LEU A 581 -15.58 -18.81 5.60
CA LEU A 581 -14.79 -17.58 5.72
C LEU A 581 -15.70 -16.34 5.63
N ILE A 582 -16.56 -16.26 4.61
CA ILE A 582 -17.53 -15.16 4.47
C ILE A 582 -18.49 -15.13 5.68
N GLN A 583 -18.96 -16.30 6.13
CA GLN A 583 -19.80 -16.41 7.32
C GLN A 583 -19.11 -15.84 8.56
N ALA A 584 -17.86 -16.21 8.83
CA ALA A 584 -17.11 -15.77 10.00
C ALA A 584 -17.04 -14.24 10.12
N PHE A 585 -17.04 -13.53 9.00
CA PHE A 585 -16.93 -12.08 8.96
C PHE A 585 -18.20 -11.34 8.54
N SER A 586 -19.30 -12.05 8.36
CA SER A 586 -20.58 -11.50 7.92
C SER A 586 -21.09 -10.33 8.77
N GLY A 587 -20.84 -10.32 10.08
CA GLY A 587 -21.16 -9.19 10.96
C GLY A 587 -20.49 -7.89 10.50
N LYS A 588 -19.21 -7.96 10.12
CA LYS A 588 -18.40 -6.83 9.64
C LYS A 588 -18.87 -6.35 8.28
N LEU A 589 -19.18 -7.31 7.40
CA LEU A 589 -19.72 -7.02 6.07
C LEU A 589 -21.05 -6.28 6.16
N VAL A 590 -21.90 -6.60 7.14
CA VAL A 590 -23.18 -5.92 7.36
C VAL A 590 -22.99 -4.55 8.03
N SER A 591 -22.05 -4.43 8.97
CA SER A 591 -21.85 -3.18 9.71
C SER A 591 -21.25 -2.06 8.85
N TYR A 592 -20.28 -2.39 7.99
CA TYR A 592 -19.65 -1.42 7.08
C TYR A 592 -19.15 -2.08 5.78
N PRO A 593 -20.05 -2.39 4.81
CA PRO A 593 -19.69 -3.05 3.56
C PRO A 593 -18.56 -2.38 2.74
N PRO A 594 -18.46 -1.03 2.60
CA PRO A 594 -17.44 -0.39 1.79
C PRO A 594 -15.98 -0.67 2.19
N GLY A 595 -15.76 -1.07 3.45
CA GLY A 595 -14.43 -1.47 3.96
C GLY A 595 -14.01 -2.89 3.59
N TYR A 596 -14.84 -3.65 2.86
CA TYR A 596 -14.64 -5.07 2.59
C TYR A 596 -15.00 -5.47 1.14
N THR A 597 -14.85 -4.53 0.19
CA THR A 597 -15.32 -4.70 -1.20
C THR A 597 -14.61 -5.82 -1.97
N GLN A 598 -13.40 -6.24 -1.59
CA GLN A 598 -12.77 -7.42 -2.17
C GLN A 598 -13.42 -8.70 -1.65
N MET A 599 -13.77 -8.77 -0.37
CA MET A 599 -14.55 -9.89 0.16
C MET A 599 -15.95 -9.94 -0.49
N LEU A 600 -16.58 -8.79 -0.70
CA LEU A 600 -17.87 -8.70 -1.40
C LEU A 600 -17.79 -9.13 -2.87
N THR A 601 -16.62 -8.99 -3.51
CA THR A 601 -16.36 -9.57 -4.83
C THR A 601 -16.38 -11.10 -4.80
N ALA A 602 -15.80 -11.72 -3.76
CA ALA A 602 -15.91 -13.17 -3.56
C ALA A 602 -17.37 -13.59 -3.30
N LEU A 603 -18.11 -12.83 -2.49
CA LEU A 603 -19.54 -13.05 -2.25
C LEU A 603 -20.35 -12.96 -3.56
N ASP A 604 -20.11 -11.96 -4.40
CA ASP A 604 -20.81 -11.85 -5.69
C ASP A 604 -20.53 -13.06 -6.59
N LEU A 605 -19.28 -13.55 -6.64
CA LEU A 605 -18.94 -14.77 -7.37
C LEU A 605 -19.66 -16.01 -6.83
N MET A 606 -19.77 -16.13 -5.52
CA MET A 606 -20.51 -17.22 -4.85
C MET A 606 -22.01 -17.16 -5.17
N LEU A 607 -22.60 -15.95 -5.16
CA LEU A 607 -24.02 -15.74 -5.49
C LEU A 607 -24.33 -15.90 -6.98
N PHE A 608 -23.34 -15.74 -7.86
CA PHE A 608 -23.52 -15.86 -9.31
C PHE A 608 -23.92 -17.28 -9.76
N GLU A 609 -23.69 -18.30 -8.93
CA GLU A 609 -24.14 -19.68 -9.20
C GLU A 609 -25.58 -20.00 -8.73
N GLY A 610 -26.32 -18.99 -8.26
CA GLY A 610 -27.70 -19.11 -7.80
C GLY A 610 -28.80 -19.04 -8.88
N LEU A 611 -28.48 -18.88 -10.17
CA LEU A 611 -29.45 -19.02 -11.27
C LEU A 611 -29.49 -20.45 -11.81
N LYS A 612 -29.63 -21.43 -10.89
CA LYS A 612 -30.23 -22.72 -11.22
C LYS A 612 -31.73 -22.63 -10.92
N ASN A 613 -32.53 -22.72 -11.97
CA ASN A 613 -33.97 -23.04 -11.95
C ASN A 613 -34.94 -22.00 -11.36
N GLU A 614 -35.09 -20.82 -11.99
CA GLU A 614 -36.41 -20.16 -12.07
C GLU A 614 -36.52 -19.45 -13.43
N GLN A 615 -36.81 -20.24 -14.47
CA GLN A 615 -37.61 -19.91 -15.67
C GLN A 615 -37.34 -20.98 -16.74
N ALA A 616 -38.12 -22.05 -16.66
CA ALA A 616 -38.52 -22.87 -17.80
C ALA A 616 -40.04 -22.68 -17.97
#